data_AF-F3B647-F1
#
_entry.id   AF-F3B647-F1
#
_cell.length_a   1.000
_cell.length_b   1.000
_cell.length_c   1.000
_cell.angle_alpha   90.00
_cell.angle_beta   90.00
_cell.angle_gamma   90.00
#
_symmetry.space_group_name_H-M   'P 1'
#
loop_
_entity.id
_entity.type
_entity.pdbx_description
1 polymer ?
#
loop_
_entity_poly.entity_id
_entity_poly.type
_entity_poly.pdbx_seq_one_letter_code
_entity_poly.pdbx_strand_id
1 'polypeptide(L)'
;MPLTIRDIIENNFFPGTELITGRESAGNIISWVNVQEILDAVDMVGSGELLITTGFDLADHNRYFNLIKRLKAKGVVGLMVQTGYYVESIPVYILESARKYKFPVLELPASFSFSEVLKTLISEINRESILGNQSYLDFNYFYPKLKKKLTESLSRGIGNEREIAFLAVSSVNIYNEAGSDINEAFETINSLVVFSCDTYICHFEKGLQMTFCIGVENAAKLKDLMDEIQVVLIKLSKKIGLNLFAAADMLVENNNLEQAIKHCMEAFQTLHSIRAIRGTCIYEHMPFLKKLYSIYRTNTLYSKENKVLRLLLDKDRESDSDYIKTMKFYLEENGNITRAAKRLFIHRHTLLNRMESIKDLTGFKFDDFYERLDLSLALILNDFFD
;
A
#
# COMPACT_ATOMS: atom_id res chain seq x y z
N MET A 1 4.26 -1.36 -15.05
CA MET A 1 3.59 -1.68 -16.32
C MET A 1 2.51 -0.63 -16.46
N PRO A 2 2.52 0.11 -17.58
CA PRO A 2 1.63 1.23 -17.77
C PRO A 2 0.19 0.72 -17.83
N LEU A 3 -0.73 1.47 -17.22
CA LEU A 3 -2.14 1.11 -17.25
C LEU A 3 -2.65 1.08 -18.69
N THR A 4 -3.30 -0.02 -19.08
CA THR A 4 -3.97 -0.15 -20.37
C THR A 4 -5.46 -0.45 -20.19
N ILE A 5 -6.24 -0.33 -21.27
CA ILE A 5 -7.67 -0.70 -21.25
C ILE A 5 -7.86 -2.19 -20.96
N ARG A 6 -6.92 -3.03 -21.43
CA ARG A 6 -6.91 -4.46 -21.12
C ARG A 6 -6.80 -4.71 -19.62
N ASP A 7 -5.95 -3.95 -18.92
CA ASP A 7 -5.77 -4.09 -17.47
C ASP A 7 -7.04 -3.75 -16.69
N ILE A 8 -7.85 -2.78 -17.15
CA ILE A 8 -9.12 -2.42 -16.52
C ILE A 8 -10.06 -3.64 -16.49
N ILE A 9 -10.12 -4.38 -17.60
CA ILE A 9 -10.98 -5.56 -17.76
C ILE A 9 -10.40 -6.78 -17.04
N GLU A 10 -9.12 -7.10 -17.29
CA GLU A 10 -8.48 -8.32 -16.76
C GLU A 10 -8.32 -8.29 -15.24
N ASN A 11 -8.04 -7.11 -14.66
CA ASN A 11 -7.97 -6.96 -13.20
C ASN A 11 -9.33 -6.64 -12.57
N ASN A 12 -10.41 -6.60 -13.37
CA ASN A 12 -11.77 -6.38 -12.92
C ASN A 12 -11.92 -5.17 -11.99
N PHE A 13 -11.34 -4.02 -12.37
CA PHE A 13 -11.35 -2.81 -11.53
C PHE A 13 -12.76 -2.31 -11.24
N PHE A 14 -13.68 -2.52 -12.19
CA PHE A 14 -15.08 -2.13 -12.08
C PHE A 14 -15.95 -3.33 -12.52
N PRO A 15 -16.39 -4.17 -11.57
CA PRO A 15 -17.23 -5.33 -11.88
C PRO A 15 -18.45 -4.98 -12.73
N GLY A 16 -18.67 -5.72 -13.82
CA GLY A 16 -19.74 -5.46 -14.78
C GLY A 16 -19.36 -4.46 -15.89
N THR A 17 -18.13 -3.95 -15.90
CA THR A 17 -17.62 -3.16 -17.03
C THR A 17 -17.19 -4.07 -18.16
N GLU A 18 -17.66 -3.79 -19.37
CA GLU A 18 -17.39 -4.61 -20.55
C GLU A 18 -16.71 -3.82 -21.66
N LEU A 19 -15.73 -4.44 -22.32
CA LEU A 19 -15.12 -3.90 -23.53
C LEU A 19 -15.92 -4.36 -24.75
N ILE A 20 -16.74 -3.44 -25.27
CA ILE A 20 -17.72 -3.69 -26.35
C ILE A 20 -17.03 -3.75 -27.72
N THR A 21 -16.03 -2.89 -27.97
CA THR A 21 -15.31 -2.83 -29.26
C THR A 21 -13.81 -2.56 -29.06
N GLY A 22 -13.02 -2.75 -30.12
CA GLY A 22 -11.62 -2.28 -30.18
C GLY A 22 -10.62 -3.07 -29.35
N ARG A 23 -10.86 -4.38 -29.15
CA ARG A 23 -9.96 -5.29 -28.40
C ARG A 23 -8.53 -5.28 -28.90
N GLU A 24 -8.32 -5.04 -30.20
CA GLU A 24 -7.01 -4.96 -30.83
C GLU A 24 -6.18 -3.77 -30.34
N SER A 25 -6.85 -2.68 -29.95
CA SER A 25 -6.23 -1.45 -29.44
C SER A 25 -6.28 -1.35 -27.91
N ALA A 26 -6.78 -2.37 -27.21
CA ALA A 26 -6.93 -2.35 -25.76
C ALA A 26 -5.59 -2.33 -25.00
N GLY A 27 -4.47 -2.63 -25.66
CA GLY A 27 -3.12 -2.55 -25.09
C GLY A 27 -2.48 -1.15 -25.15
N ASN A 28 -3.18 -0.14 -25.65
CA ASN A 28 -2.67 1.23 -25.64
C ASN A 28 -2.59 1.76 -24.21
N ILE A 29 -1.51 2.50 -23.92
CA ILE A 29 -1.25 3.08 -22.60
C ILE A 29 -2.23 4.23 -22.33
N ILE A 30 -2.83 4.20 -21.15
CA ILE A 30 -3.64 5.28 -20.60
C ILE A 30 -2.69 6.17 -19.79
N SER A 31 -2.46 7.40 -20.25
CA SER A 31 -1.61 8.37 -19.56
C SER A 31 -2.39 9.37 -18.70
N TRP A 32 -3.70 9.51 -18.94
CA TRP A 32 -4.59 10.38 -18.18
C TRP A 32 -6.05 9.95 -18.35
N VAL A 33 -6.93 10.37 -17.44
CA VAL A 33 -8.38 10.15 -17.54
C VAL A 33 -9.10 11.49 -17.53
N ASN A 34 -10.03 11.65 -18.47
CA ASN A 34 -10.80 12.88 -18.64
C ASN A 34 -12.30 12.56 -18.55
N VAL A 35 -13.07 13.42 -17.90
CA VAL A 35 -14.53 13.27 -17.80
C VAL A 35 -15.19 14.42 -18.56
N GLN A 36 -16.04 14.10 -19.52
CA GLN A 36 -16.81 15.09 -20.26
C GLN A 36 -18.27 14.67 -20.39
N GLU A 37 -19.17 15.56 -19.99
CA GLU A 37 -20.60 15.38 -20.18
C GLU A 37 -21.03 15.81 -21.58
N ILE A 38 -20.51 16.94 -22.08
CA ILE A 38 -20.78 17.45 -23.43
C ILE A 38 -19.57 17.16 -24.34
N LEU A 39 -19.79 16.38 -25.41
CA LEU A 39 -18.72 15.86 -26.28
C LEU A 39 -18.45 16.75 -27.52
N ASP A 40 -18.91 17.99 -27.52
CA ASP A 40 -18.75 18.91 -28.65
C ASP A 40 -17.31 19.42 -28.79
N ALA A 41 -16.68 19.71 -27.65
CA ALA A 41 -15.34 20.28 -27.52
C ALA A 41 -14.24 19.20 -27.44
N VAL A 42 -14.19 18.30 -28.42
CA VAL A 42 -13.11 17.30 -28.59
C VAL A 42 -11.73 17.95 -28.84
N ASP A 43 -11.64 19.28 -28.85
CA ASP A 43 -10.36 19.98 -28.90
C ASP A 43 -9.64 20.07 -27.57
N MET A 44 -10.34 19.82 -26.46
CA MET A 44 -9.79 19.86 -25.10
C MET A 44 -9.30 18.49 -24.59
N VAL A 45 -9.31 17.45 -25.43
CA VAL A 45 -8.77 16.11 -25.10
C VAL A 45 -7.38 15.91 -25.70
N GLY A 46 -6.48 15.35 -24.90
CA GLY A 46 -5.10 15.04 -25.25
C GLY A 46 -4.88 13.62 -25.75
N SER A 47 -3.72 13.40 -26.38
CA SER A 47 -3.26 12.07 -26.76
C SER A 47 -2.95 11.23 -25.51
N GLY A 48 -3.32 9.94 -25.51
CA GLY A 48 -3.14 9.04 -24.37
C GLY A 48 -4.26 9.07 -23.33
N GLU A 49 -5.27 9.92 -23.51
CA GLU A 49 -6.41 10.03 -22.60
C GLU A 49 -7.43 8.90 -22.80
N LEU A 50 -7.97 8.39 -21.69
CA LEU A 50 -9.23 7.65 -21.65
C LEU A 50 -10.36 8.62 -21.32
N LEU A 51 -11.34 8.75 -22.21
CA LEU A 51 -12.47 9.66 -22.03
C LEU A 51 -13.63 8.93 -21.34
N ILE A 52 -14.20 9.53 -20.30
CA ILE A 52 -15.36 9.02 -19.56
C ILE A 52 -16.53 9.99 -19.76
N THR A 53 -17.72 9.45 -20.00
CA THR A 53 -18.94 10.24 -20.20
C THR A 53 -20.17 9.51 -19.69
N THR A 54 -21.23 10.25 -19.34
CA THR A 54 -22.57 9.71 -19.07
C THR A 54 -23.35 9.43 -20.36
N GLY A 55 -22.79 9.77 -21.52
CA GLY A 55 -23.46 9.62 -22.81
C GLY A 55 -24.58 10.64 -23.05
N PHE A 56 -24.53 11.81 -22.38
CA PHE A 56 -25.47 12.90 -22.62
C PHE A 56 -25.51 13.27 -24.11
N ASP A 57 -26.71 13.36 -24.70
CA ASP A 57 -26.98 13.59 -26.13
C ASP A 57 -26.30 12.60 -27.10
N LEU A 58 -25.71 11.50 -26.63
CA LEU A 58 -24.98 10.57 -27.49
C LEU A 58 -25.91 9.85 -28.50
N ALA A 59 -27.23 9.86 -28.28
CA ALA A 59 -28.21 9.35 -29.25
C ALA A 59 -28.36 10.27 -30.50
N ASP A 60 -27.95 11.54 -30.43
CA ASP A 60 -28.04 12.46 -31.57
C ASP A 60 -26.93 12.17 -32.60
N HIS A 61 -27.31 11.40 -33.62
CA HIS A 61 -26.41 11.05 -34.72
C HIS A 61 -25.86 12.28 -35.45
N ASN A 62 -26.66 13.32 -35.68
CA ASN A 62 -26.22 14.48 -36.46
C ASN A 62 -25.09 15.23 -35.74
N ARG A 63 -25.13 15.24 -34.42
CA ARG A 63 -24.13 15.90 -33.58
C ARG A 63 -22.85 15.08 -33.44
N TYR A 64 -22.96 13.76 -33.25
CA TYR A 64 -21.81 12.91 -32.87
C TYR A 64 -21.39 11.86 -33.91
N PHE A 65 -21.88 11.88 -35.15
CA PHE A 65 -21.50 10.91 -36.20
C PHE A 65 -19.98 10.76 -36.40
N ASN A 66 -19.22 11.85 -36.23
CA ASN A 66 -17.77 11.89 -36.41
C ASN A 66 -16.97 11.77 -35.09
N LEU A 67 -17.63 11.56 -33.95
CA LEU A 67 -16.99 11.59 -32.62
C LEU A 67 -15.79 10.63 -32.53
N ILE A 68 -16.01 9.34 -32.79
CA ILE A 68 -14.95 8.32 -32.72
C ILE A 68 -13.77 8.64 -33.64
N LYS A 69 -14.05 9.09 -34.86
CA LYS A 69 -13.02 9.48 -35.83
C LYS A 69 -12.17 10.64 -35.27
N ARG A 70 -12.80 11.65 -34.66
CA ARG A 70 -12.12 12.80 -34.04
C ARG A 70 -11.28 12.37 -32.84
N LEU A 71 -11.83 11.56 -31.93
CA LEU A 71 -11.13 11.04 -30.76
C LEU A 71 -9.89 10.23 -31.18
N LYS A 72 -10.04 9.32 -32.15
CA LYS A 72 -8.92 8.53 -32.68
C LYS A 72 -7.84 9.43 -33.29
N ALA A 73 -8.22 10.45 -34.06
CA ALA A 73 -7.27 11.38 -34.70
C ALA A 73 -6.48 12.23 -33.69
N LYS A 74 -7.06 12.52 -32.51
CA LYS A 74 -6.39 13.22 -31.40
C LYS A 74 -5.50 12.32 -30.55
N GLY A 75 -5.51 11.01 -30.77
CA GLY A 75 -4.73 10.05 -29.99
C GLY A 75 -5.38 9.60 -28.68
N VAL A 76 -6.69 9.85 -28.51
CA VAL A 76 -7.47 9.28 -27.38
C VAL A 76 -7.45 7.76 -27.49
N VAL A 77 -7.26 7.08 -26.36
CA VAL A 77 -7.02 5.63 -26.34
C VAL A 77 -8.28 4.80 -26.15
N GLY A 78 -9.36 5.40 -25.63
CA GLY A 78 -10.67 4.77 -25.54
C GLY A 78 -11.77 5.72 -25.07
N LEU A 79 -13.02 5.24 -25.13
CA LEU A 79 -14.20 5.89 -24.60
C LEU A 79 -14.91 4.94 -23.62
N MET A 80 -15.17 5.41 -22.41
CA MET A 80 -15.92 4.70 -21.40
C MET A 80 -17.24 5.43 -21.18
N VAL A 81 -18.34 4.76 -21.52
CA VAL A 81 -19.69 5.34 -21.43
C VAL A 81 -20.39 4.71 -20.23
N GLN A 82 -20.80 5.56 -19.30
CA GLN A 82 -21.65 5.15 -18.21
C GLN A 82 -23.11 5.08 -18.68
N THR A 83 -23.63 3.86 -18.78
CA THR A 83 -25.03 3.62 -19.18
C THR A 83 -25.95 3.62 -17.96
N GLY A 84 -27.24 3.86 -18.16
CA GLY A 84 -28.26 3.88 -17.11
C GLY A 84 -28.65 5.27 -16.56
N TYR A 85 -28.12 6.35 -17.14
CA TYR A 85 -28.54 7.73 -16.84
C TYR A 85 -29.22 8.39 -18.05
N TYR A 86 -28.43 8.81 -19.06
CA TYR A 86 -28.95 9.46 -20.27
C TYR A 86 -29.12 8.49 -21.45
N VAL A 87 -28.40 7.37 -21.42
CA VAL A 87 -28.50 6.30 -22.42
C VAL A 87 -28.62 4.95 -21.71
N GLU A 88 -29.60 4.13 -22.09
CA GLU A 88 -29.74 2.76 -21.57
C GLU A 88 -28.67 1.82 -22.15
N SER A 89 -28.19 2.10 -23.36
CA SER A 89 -27.10 1.39 -24.02
C SER A 89 -26.35 2.30 -24.99
N ILE A 90 -25.11 1.95 -25.33
CA ILE A 90 -24.29 2.74 -26.25
C ILE A 90 -24.90 2.69 -27.66
N PRO A 91 -25.18 3.84 -28.31
CA PRO A 91 -25.81 3.88 -29.62
C PRO A 91 -25.06 3.08 -30.70
N VAL A 92 -25.82 2.33 -31.52
CA VAL A 92 -25.26 1.43 -32.53
C VAL A 92 -24.30 2.14 -33.49
N TYR A 93 -24.61 3.35 -33.92
CA TYR A 93 -23.76 4.11 -34.86
C TYR A 93 -22.38 4.46 -34.24
N ILE A 94 -22.30 4.67 -32.93
CA ILE A 94 -21.03 4.86 -32.21
C ILE A 94 -20.24 3.56 -32.22
N LEU A 95 -20.88 2.43 -31.92
CA LEU A 95 -20.24 1.11 -31.93
C LEU A 95 -19.76 0.70 -33.33
N GLU A 96 -20.52 0.99 -34.39
CA GLU A 96 -20.11 0.74 -35.77
C GLU A 96 -18.90 1.58 -36.16
N SER A 97 -18.92 2.88 -35.80
CA SER A 97 -17.77 3.77 -36.00
C SER A 97 -16.55 3.28 -35.22
N ALA A 98 -16.73 2.86 -33.97
CA ALA A 98 -15.68 2.30 -33.13
C ALA A 98 -15.07 1.02 -33.71
N ARG A 99 -15.88 0.09 -34.22
CA ARG A 99 -15.40 -1.11 -34.93
C ARG A 99 -14.59 -0.73 -36.17
N LYS A 100 -15.11 0.20 -37.00
CA LYS A 100 -14.41 0.69 -38.20
C LYS A 100 -13.03 1.26 -37.89
N TYR A 101 -12.89 2.01 -36.81
CA TYR A 101 -11.63 2.62 -36.39
C TYR A 101 -10.81 1.78 -35.40
N LYS A 102 -11.24 0.55 -35.10
CA LYS A 102 -10.65 -0.32 -34.06
C LYS A 102 -10.46 0.41 -32.73
N PHE A 103 -11.40 1.28 -32.38
CA PHE A 103 -11.36 2.16 -31.23
C PHE A 103 -12.00 1.46 -30.01
N PRO A 104 -11.31 1.39 -28.87
CA PRO A 104 -11.85 0.81 -27.65
C PRO A 104 -13.05 1.58 -27.12
N VAL A 105 -14.17 0.89 -26.92
CA VAL A 105 -15.36 1.44 -26.24
C VAL A 105 -15.75 0.51 -25.11
N LEU A 106 -15.84 1.07 -23.91
CA LEU A 106 -16.22 0.38 -22.69
C LEU A 106 -17.62 0.84 -22.24
N GLU A 107 -18.39 -0.10 -21.72
CA GLU A 107 -19.62 0.17 -21.01
C GLU A 107 -19.37 0.08 -19.50
N LEU A 108 -19.69 1.14 -18.77
CA LEU A 108 -19.55 1.25 -17.33
C LEU A 108 -20.94 1.25 -16.68
N PRO A 109 -21.21 0.39 -15.68
CA PRO A 109 -22.49 0.37 -14.98
C PRO A 109 -22.82 1.66 -14.22
N ALA A 110 -24.12 1.99 -14.11
CA ALA A 110 -24.62 3.15 -13.34
C ALA A 110 -24.28 3.11 -11.83
N SER A 111 -23.93 1.94 -11.30
CA SER A 111 -23.61 1.72 -9.88
C SER A 111 -22.31 2.39 -9.44
N PHE A 112 -21.42 2.79 -10.36
CA PHE A 112 -20.16 3.44 -10.04
C PHE A 112 -20.27 4.96 -10.07
N SER A 113 -19.64 5.66 -9.13
CA SER A 113 -19.54 7.13 -9.22
C SER A 113 -18.32 7.55 -10.05
N PHE A 114 -18.38 8.70 -10.74
CA PHE A 114 -17.18 9.22 -11.42
C PHE A 114 -16.02 9.48 -10.46
N SER A 115 -16.29 9.90 -9.23
CA SER A 115 -15.26 10.08 -8.22
C SER A 115 -14.53 8.78 -7.89
N GLU A 116 -15.24 7.66 -7.81
CA GLU A 116 -14.66 6.33 -7.59
C GLU A 116 -13.82 5.88 -8.79
N VAL A 117 -14.35 6.04 -10.00
CA VAL A 117 -13.65 5.65 -11.24
C VAL A 117 -12.38 6.47 -11.42
N LEU A 118 -12.45 7.79 -11.23
CA LEU A 118 -11.30 8.69 -11.32
C LEU A 118 -10.24 8.35 -10.30
N LYS A 119 -10.60 8.17 -9.02
CA LYS A 119 -9.65 7.82 -7.95
C LYS A 119 -8.90 6.54 -8.30
N THR A 120 -9.62 5.50 -8.74
CA THR A 120 -9.03 4.21 -9.09
C THR A 120 -8.09 4.33 -10.29
N LEU A 121 -8.53 4.94 -11.40
CA LEU A 121 -7.71 5.01 -12.62
C LEU A 121 -6.53 5.97 -12.47
N ILE A 122 -6.70 7.15 -11.86
CA ILE A 122 -5.60 8.09 -11.61
C ILE A 122 -4.56 7.45 -10.68
N SER A 123 -4.99 6.70 -9.66
CA SER A 123 -4.06 5.97 -8.79
C SER A 123 -3.23 4.95 -9.56
N GLU A 124 -3.82 4.25 -10.54
CA GLU A 124 -3.09 3.26 -11.36
C GLU A 124 -2.21 3.91 -12.43
N ILE A 125 -2.60 5.08 -12.96
CA ILE A 125 -1.77 5.85 -13.90
C ILE A 125 -0.54 6.42 -13.17
N ASN A 126 -0.76 7.04 -12.00
CA ASN A 126 0.31 7.60 -11.17
C ASN A 126 1.25 6.54 -10.62
N ARG A 127 0.84 5.27 -10.61
CA ARG A 127 1.69 4.14 -10.27
C ARG A 127 3.00 4.15 -11.07
N GLU A 128 3.02 4.59 -12.34
CA GLU A 128 4.27 4.70 -13.13
C GLU A 128 5.03 6.01 -12.96
N SER A 129 4.36 7.14 -12.74
CA SER A 129 5.06 8.40 -12.43
C SER A 129 5.83 8.31 -11.10
N ILE A 130 5.36 7.44 -10.19
CA ILE A 130 6.03 7.06 -8.94
C ILE A 130 7.17 6.05 -9.19
N LEU A 131 6.96 5.02 -10.02
CA LEU A 131 7.96 3.97 -10.28
C LEU A 131 9.19 4.44 -11.08
N GLY A 132 9.06 5.50 -11.89
CA GLY A 132 10.14 5.99 -12.76
C GLY A 132 11.04 7.07 -12.16
N ASN A 133 10.54 7.90 -11.24
CA ASN A 133 11.25 9.13 -10.82
C ASN A 133 11.23 9.43 -9.31
N GLN A 134 10.53 8.66 -8.46
CA GLN A 134 10.68 8.79 -7.02
C GLN A 134 11.42 7.58 -6.48
N SER A 135 12.67 7.80 -6.09
CA SER A 135 13.36 6.89 -5.19
C SER A 135 12.50 6.79 -3.93
N TYR A 136 11.92 5.61 -3.66
CA TYR A 136 11.21 5.30 -2.40
C TYR A 136 12.01 5.73 -1.17
N LEU A 137 13.33 5.82 -1.35
CA LEU A 137 14.25 6.51 -0.49
C LEU A 137 15.30 7.25 -1.35
N ASP A 138 15.49 8.56 -1.18
CA ASP A 138 16.47 9.34 -1.96
C ASP A 138 17.92 8.95 -1.63
N PHE A 139 18.41 7.92 -2.31
CA PHE A 139 19.75 7.36 -2.11
C PHE A 139 20.84 8.43 -2.21
N ASN A 140 20.75 9.31 -3.22
CA ASN A 140 21.76 10.33 -3.49
C ASN A 140 21.83 11.39 -2.38
N TYR A 141 20.71 11.66 -1.72
CA TYR A 141 20.67 12.54 -0.56
C TYR A 141 21.14 11.85 0.72
N PHE A 142 20.64 10.64 1.02
CA PHE A 142 20.85 9.99 2.32
C PHE A 142 22.20 9.29 2.42
N TYR A 143 22.62 8.52 1.42
CA TYR A 143 23.84 7.72 1.46
C TYR A 143 25.11 8.52 1.84
N PRO A 144 25.45 9.65 1.19
CA PRO A 144 26.68 10.37 1.53
C PRO A 144 26.66 10.93 2.95
N LYS A 145 25.50 11.37 3.44
CA LYS A 145 25.32 11.92 4.79
C LYS A 145 25.45 10.83 5.86
N LEU A 146 24.73 9.72 5.68
CA LEU A 146 24.77 8.57 6.58
C LEU A 146 26.16 7.96 6.63
N LYS A 147 26.80 7.73 5.47
CA LYS A 147 28.15 7.17 5.39
C LYS A 147 29.15 8.02 6.18
N LYS A 148 29.14 9.34 5.96
CA LYS A 148 30.01 10.27 6.69
C LYS A 148 29.79 10.19 8.19
N LYS A 149 28.54 10.28 8.66
CA LYS A 149 28.24 10.28 10.11
C LYS A 149 28.49 8.94 10.79
N LEU A 150 28.21 7.84 10.10
CA LEU A 150 28.49 6.50 10.59
C LEU A 150 30.00 6.31 10.79
N THR A 151 30.82 6.66 9.79
CA THR A 151 32.29 6.57 9.90
C THR A 151 32.84 7.48 11.02
N GLU A 152 32.36 8.72 11.13
CA GLU A 152 32.73 9.64 12.23
C GLU A 152 32.38 9.07 13.62
N SER A 153 31.27 8.35 13.74
CA SER A 153 30.82 7.80 15.03
C SER A 153 31.61 6.55 15.42
N LEU A 154 31.83 5.62 14.48
CA LEU A 154 32.59 4.39 14.72
C LEU A 154 34.07 4.68 15.06
N SER A 155 34.67 5.68 14.41
CA SER A 155 36.02 6.15 14.75
C SER A 155 36.13 6.77 16.16
N ARG A 156 35.02 7.20 16.76
CA ARG A 156 34.94 7.66 18.15
C ARG A 156 34.56 6.55 19.13
N GLY A 157 34.42 5.31 18.66
CA GLY A 157 34.00 4.17 19.49
C GLY A 157 32.48 4.02 19.66
N ILE A 158 31.67 4.91 19.08
CA ILE A 158 30.21 4.89 19.24
C ILE A 158 29.62 3.83 18.31
N GLY A 159 29.04 2.77 18.90
CA GLY A 159 28.39 1.67 18.18
C GLY A 159 29.28 0.45 17.92
N ASN A 160 30.57 0.48 18.28
CA ASN A 160 31.52 -0.61 17.99
C ASN A 160 31.23 -1.92 18.73
N GLU A 161 30.51 -1.87 19.86
CA GLU A 161 30.15 -3.04 20.67
C GLU A 161 28.73 -3.55 20.38
N ARG A 162 28.07 -3.01 19.35
CA ARG A 162 26.67 -3.31 19.01
C ARG A 162 26.55 -3.71 17.55
N GLU A 163 25.50 -4.46 17.24
CA GLU A 163 25.11 -4.68 15.86
C GLU A 163 24.46 -3.41 15.32
N ILE A 164 24.84 -2.98 14.11
CA ILE A 164 24.31 -1.73 13.54
C ILE A 164 23.15 -2.07 12.61
N ALA A 165 22.04 -1.35 12.73
CA ALA A 165 20.91 -1.44 11.83
C ALA A 165 20.74 -0.13 11.05
N PHE A 166 20.39 -0.28 9.77
CA PHE A 166 19.83 0.81 8.98
C PHE A 166 18.31 0.69 8.99
N LEU A 167 17.63 1.80 9.26
CA LEU A 167 16.18 1.89 9.25
C LEU A 167 15.75 3.07 8.41
N ALA A 168 14.72 2.89 7.60
CA ALA A 168 14.12 3.94 6.79
C ALA A 168 12.61 3.96 6.99
N VAL A 169 12.03 5.16 6.96
CA VAL A 169 10.59 5.41 6.95
C VAL A 169 10.26 6.31 5.78
N SER A 170 9.22 5.96 5.02
CA SER A 170 8.83 6.66 3.80
C SER A 170 7.32 6.67 3.61
N SER A 171 6.79 7.78 3.10
CA SER A 171 5.40 7.88 2.62
C SER A 171 5.35 7.79 1.10
N VAL A 172 4.40 7.01 0.55
CA VAL A 172 4.34 6.72 -0.90
C VAL A 172 3.16 7.36 -1.62
N ASN A 173 2.13 7.83 -0.89
CA ASN A 173 0.93 8.38 -1.49
C ASN A 173 0.77 9.87 -1.15
N ILE A 174 1.15 10.76 -2.08
CA ILE A 174 1.02 12.21 -1.93
C ILE A 174 -0.25 12.66 -2.66
N TYR A 175 -1.39 12.58 -1.97
CA TYR A 175 -2.61 13.28 -2.40
C TYR A 175 -3.01 14.42 -1.45
N ASN A 176 -2.42 14.48 -0.26
CA ASN A 176 -2.67 15.55 0.69
C ASN A 176 -1.51 16.56 0.69
N GLU A 177 -1.86 17.84 0.62
CA GLU A 177 -0.92 18.91 0.95
C GLU A 177 -0.36 18.67 2.35
N ALA A 178 0.96 18.80 2.49
CA ALA A 178 1.66 18.48 3.72
C ALA A 178 1.17 19.38 4.86
N GLY A 179 0.28 18.86 5.70
CA GLY A 179 -0.26 19.52 6.89
C GLY A 179 0.58 19.26 8.14
N SER A 180 0.25 19.95 9.23
CA SER A 180 0.92 19.84 10.53
C SER A 180 0.93 18.43 11.12
N ASP A 181 -0.10 17.61 10.83
CA ASP A 181 -0.22 16.24 11.32
C ASP A 181 0.92 15.31 10.84
N ILE A 182 1.52 15.62 9.68
CA ILE A 182 2.60 14.79 9.14
C ILE A 182 3.90 15.03 9.90
N ASN A 183 4.20 16.28 10.25
CA ASN A 183 5.40 16.57 11.04
C ASN A 183 5.31 15.92 12.43
N GLU A 184 4.13 15.99 13.07
CA GLU A 184 3.86 15.31 14.35
C GLU A 184 4.06 13.78 14.24
N ALA A 185 3.62 13.18 13.13
CA ALA A 185 3.82 11.77 12.84
C ALA A 185 5.31 11.38 12.78
N PHE A 186 6.10 12.10 12.00
CA PHE A 186 7.53 11.83 11.86
C PHE A 186 8.30 12.09 13.18
N GLU A 187 7.94 13.13 13.94
CA GLU A 187 8.52 13.39 15.27
C GLU A 187 8.22 12.27 16.28
N THR A 188 7.01 11.69 16.22
CA THR A 188 6.64 10.53 17.05
C THR A 188 7.53 9.33 16.72
N ILE A 189 7.76 9.06 15.43
CA ILE A 189 8.63 7.96 14.98
C ILE A 189 10.08 8.22 15.39
N ASN A 190 10.58 9.45 15.22
CA ASN A 190 11.92 9.83 15.64
C ASN A 190 12.14 9.59 17.14
N SER A 191 11.22 10.09 17.96
CA SER A 191 11.25 9.91 19.42
C SER A 191 11.24 8.43 19.81
N LEU A 192 10.42 7.63 19.14
CA LEU A 192 10.34 6.18 19.37
C LEU A 192 11.67 5.47 19.06
N VAL A 193 12.26 5.75 17.90
CA VAL A 193 13.53 5.12 17.48
C VAL A 193 14.66 5.50 18.43
N VAL A 194 14.78 6.79 18.77
CA VAL A 194 15.82 7.28 19.68
C VAL A 194 15.70 6.66 21.07
N PHE A 195 14.48 6.54 21.60
CA PHE A 195 14.24 5.96 22.92
C PHE A 195 14.49 4.44 22.98
N SER A 196 14.23 3.74 21.88
CA SER A 196 14.20 2.27 21.88
C SER A 196 15.52 1.62 21.43
N CYS A 197 16.39 2.39 20.78
CA CYS A 197 17.72 1.91 20.36
C CYS A 197 18.71 1.82 21.53
N ASP A 198 19.67 0.90 21.45
CA ASP A 198 20.74 0.79 22.45
C ASP A 198 21.80 1.88 22.29
N THR A 199 22.08 2.24 21.02
CA THR A 199 23.00 3.31 20.68
C THR A 199 22.44 4.12 19.52
N TYR A 200 22.14 5.40 19.77
CA TYR A 200 21.80 6.32 18.69
C TYR A 200 23.07 6.78 17.96
N ILE A 201 23.13 6.62 16.63
CA ILE A 201 24.28 7.05 15.81
C ILE A 201 23.92 8.33 15.03
N CYS A 202 22.95 8.26 14.13
CA CYS A 202 22.47 9.43 13.38
C CYS A 202 21.10 9.17 12.73
N HIS A 203 20.39 10.25 12.43
CA HIS A 203 19.26 10.25 11.51
C HIS A 203 19.35 11.42 10.52
N PHE A 204 18.63 11.30 9.41
CA PHE A 204 18.46 12.37 8.44
C PHE A 204 17.05 12.33 7.85
N GLU A 205 16.56 13.51 7.50
CA GLU A 205 15.23 13.71 6.93
C GLU A 205 15.29 14.47 5.61
N LYS A 206 14.36 14.17 4.71
CA LYS A 206 14.08 14.93 3.48
C LYS A 206 12.64 14.69 3.02
N GLY A 207 11.82 15.72 3.08
CA GLY A 207 10.40 15.60 2.74
C GLY A 207 9.74 14.55 3.63
N LEU A 208 9.04 13.58 3.04
CA LEU A 208 8.34 12.50 3.74
C LEU A 208 9.20 11.24 3.90
N GLN A 209 10.51 11.43 4.06
CA GLN A 209 11.48 10.36 4.19
C GLN A 209 12.40 10.63 5.37
N MET A 210 12.63 9.59 6.17
CA MET A 210 13.46 9.64 7.36
C MET A 210 14.32 8.38 7.42
N THR A 211 15.59 8.53 7.76
CA THR A 211 16.56 7.43 7.81
C THR A 211 17.33 7.46 9.11
N PHE A 212 17.71 6.29 9.59
CA PHE A 212 18.45 6.11 10.82
C PHE A 212 19.59 5.10 10.63
N CYS A 213 20.71 5.38 11.30
CA CYS A 213 21.66 4.35 11.71
C CYS A 213 21.58 4.26 13.24
N ILE A 214 21.37 3.06 13.75
CA ILE A 214 21.27 2.79 15.19
C ILE A 214 22.06 1.53 15.53
N GLY A 215 22.59 1.47 16.75
CA GLY A 215 23.10 0.26 17.36
C GLY A 215 21.99 -0.45 18.13
N VAL A 216 21.90 -1.75 17.93
CA VAL A 216 20.99 -2.66 18.64
C VAL A 216 21.77 -3.83 19.24
N GLU A 217 21.26 -4.40 20.32
CA GLU A 217 21.89 -5.56 20.98
C GLU A 217 21.89 -6.80 20.08
N ASN A 218 20.81 -7.01 19.34
CA ASN A 218 20.62 -8.16 18.44
C ASN A 218 19.44 -7.93 17.47
N ALA A 219 19.29 -8.82 16.50
CA ALA A 219 18.16 -8.82 15.55
C ALA A 219 16.76 -8.88 16.21
N ALA A 220 16.62 -9.51 17.38
CA ALA A 220 15.32 -9.55 18.09
C ALA A 220 14.94 -8.16 18.63
N LYS A 221 15.92 -7.37 19.09
CA LYS A 221 15.70 -6.00 19.53
C LYS A 221 15.29 -5.07 18.37
N LEU A 222 15.88 -5.27 17.18
CA LEU A 222 15.43 -4.59 15.97
C LEU A 222 13.98 -4.95 15.65
N LYS A 223 13.62 -6.24 15.74
CA LYS A 223 12.25 -6.69 15.52
C LYS A 223 11.25 -6.02 16.48
N ASP A 224 11.55 -5.97 17.77
CA ASP A 224 10.71 -5.28 18.75
C ASP A 224 10.48 -3.80 18.37
N LEU A 225 11.53 -3.09 17.96
CA LEU A 225 11.41 -1.71 17.48
C LEU A 225 10.52 -1.62 16.23
N MET A 226 10.68 -2.52 15.26
CA MET A 226 9.84 -2.54 14.05
C MET A 226 8.36 -2.83 14.38
N ASP A 227 8.09 -3.67 15.38
CA ASP A 227 6.71 -3.94 15.85
C ASP A 227 6.10 -2.70 16.54
N GLU A 228 6.89 -1.95 17.31
CA GLU A 228 6.44 -0.68 17.91
C GLU A 228 6.18 0.39 16.85
N ILE A 229 7.05 0.49 15.84
CA ILE A 229 6.83 1.35 14.68
C ILE A 229 5.55 0.95 13.96
N GLN A 230 5.28 -0.35 13.77
CA GLN A 230 4.06 -0.82 13.12
C GLN A 230 2.80 -0.30 13.82
N VAL A 231 2.77 -0.31 15.16
CA VAL A 231 1.65 0.25 15.94
C VAL A 231 1.46 1.74 15.67
N VAL A 232 2.57 2.50 15.61
CA VAL A 232 2.54 3.93 15.27
C VAL A 232 2.02 4.14 13.84
N LEU A 233 2.51 3.38 12.86
CA LEU A 233 2.07 3.45 11.46
C LEU A 233 0.57 3.16 11.32
N ILE A 234 0.03 2.18 12.05
CA ILE A 234 -1.41 1.87 12.07
C ILE A 234 -2.23 3.07 12.54
N LYS A 235 -1.82 3.72 13.65
CA LYS A 235 -2.51 4.90 14.20
C LYS A 235 -2.44 6.08 13.24
N LEU A 236 -1.26 6.36 12.71
CA LEU A 236 -1.02 7.50 11.81
C LEU A 236 -1.72 7.35 10.47
N SER A 237 -1.65 6.17 9.86
CA SER A 237 -2.31 5.90 8.57
C SER A 237 -3.83 6.10 8.66
N LYS A 238 -4.46 5.67 9.76
CA LYS A 238 -5.90 5.90 10.00
C LYS A 238 -6.25 7.36 10.22
N LYS A 239 -5.38 8.14 10.87
CA LYS A 239 -5.60 9.58 11.14
C LYS A 239 -5.41 10.44 9.89
N ILE A 240 -4.35 10.18 9.11
CA ILE A 240 -3.86 11.10 8.07
C ILE A 240 -4.23 10.61 6.65
N GLY A 241 -4.62 9.34 6.49
CA GLY A 241 -4.94 8.76 5.17
C GLY A 241 -3.71 8.55 4.28
N LEU A 242 -2.51 8.50 4.87
CA LEU A 242 -1.25 8.29 4.16
C LEU A 242 -0.86 6.82 4.15
N ASN A 243 -0.16 6.44 3.07
CA ASN A 243 0.53 5.17 3.02
C ASN A 243 1.93 5.31 3.62
N LEU A 244 2.16 4.69 4.77
CA LEU A 244 3.41 4.81 5.52
C LEU A 244 4.12 3.46 5.62
N PHE A 245 5.37 3.43 5.20
CA PHE A 245 6.19 2.22 5.26
C PHE A 245 7.45 2.45 6.09
N ALA A 246 7.86 1.42 6.82
CA ALA A 246 9.16 1.36 7.45
C ALA A 246 9.90 0.09 7.02
N ALA A 247 11.18 0.22 6.71
CA ALA A 247 12.03 -0.91 6.35
C ALA A 247 13.34 -0.86 7.13
N ALA A 248 13.88 -2.03 7.45
CA ALA A 248 15.15 -2.12 8.15
C ALA A 248 16.00 -3.29 7.65
N ASP A 249 17.31 -3.13 7.78
CA ASP A 249 18.30 -4.18 7.53
C ASP A 249 19.50 -4.05 8.47
N MET A 250 20.09 -5.19 8.82
CA MET A 250 21.27 -5.26 9.69
C MET A 250 22.55 -5.10 8.87
N LEU A 251 23.48 -4.26 9.36
CA LEU A 251 24.82 -4.11 8.81
C LEU A 251 25.69 -5.24 9.37
N VAL A 252 25.76 -6.34 8.65
CA VAL A 252 26.67 -7.47 8.94
C VAL A 252 28.08 -7.13 8.43
N GLU A 253 29.12 -7.83 8.89
CA GLU A 253 30.54 -7.60 8.52
C GLU A 253 30.82 -7.52 7.00
N ASN A 254 29.95 -8.11 6.16
CA ASN A 254 30.01 -8.06 4.69
C ASN A 254 29.01 -7.07 4.04
N ASN A 255 28.09 -6.51 4.81
CA ASN A 255 26.98 -5.67 4.35
C ASN A 255 27.33 -4.20 4.58
N ASN A 256 27.78 -3.52 3.53
CA ASN A 256 28.05 -2.08 3.63
C ASN A 256 26.71 -1.30 3.71
N LEU A 257 26.71 -0.14 4.36
CA LEU A 257 25.55 0.75 4.47
C LEU A 257 24.79 0.95 3.13
N GLU A 258 25.51 0.93 2.02
CA GLU A 258 24.92 1.02 0.68
C GLU A 258 23.96 -0.14 0.38
N GLN A 259 24.35 -1.37 0.71
CA GLN A 259 23.51 -2.54 0.50
C GLN A 259 22.28 -2.53 1.42
N ALA A 260 22.43 -2.15 2.68
CA ALA A 260 21.30 -2.01 3.61
C ALA A 260 20.27 -0.97 3.13
N ILE A 261 20.73 0.14 2.54
CA ILE A 261 19.84 1.12 1.91
C ILE A 261 19.11 0.51 0.71
N LYS A 262 19.83 -0.20 -0.18
CA LYS A 262 19.22 -0.87 -1.35
C LYS A 262 18.16 -1.89 -0.93
N HIS A 263 18.42 -2.67 0.12
CA HIS A 263 17.46 -3.61 0.70
C HIS A 263 16.19 -2.90 1.20
N CYS A 264 16.32 -1.77 1.89
CA CYS A 264 15.16 -0.97 2.32
C CYS A 264 14.38 -0.39 1.13
N MET A 265 15.07 0.07 0.09
CA MET A 265 14.42 0.52 -1.16
C MET A 265 13.63 -0.60 -1.83
N GLU A 266 14.18 -1.82 -1.87
CA GLU A 266 13.48 -2.99 -2.41
C GLU A 266 12.26 -3.38 -1.57
N ALA A 267 12.37 -3.27 -0.25
CA ALA A 267 11.26 -3.50 0.67
C ALA A 267 10.12 -2.50 0.42
N PHE A 268 10.42 -1.19 0.31
CA PHE A 268 9.41 -0.19 -0.02
C PHE A 268 8.77 -0.41 -1.40
N GLN A 269 9.58 -0.74 -2.41
CA GLN A 269 9.06 -1.09 -3.73
C GLN A 269 8.12 -2.29 -3.66
N THR A 270 8.44 -3.28 -2.83
CA THR A 270 7.61 -4.48 -2.65
C THR A 270 6.32 -4.12 -1.93
N LEU A 271 6.38 -3.40 -0.80
CA LEU A 271 5.20 -2.95 -0.05
C LEU A 271 4.24 -2.12 -0.93
N HIS A 272 4.79 -1.23 -1.77
CA HIS A 272 3.98 -0.54 -2.77
C HIS A 272 3.41 -1.51 -3.82
N SER A 273 4.22 -2.41 -4.37
CA SER A 273 3.80 -3.35 -5.43
C SER A 273 2.65 -4.25 -4.98
N ILE A 274 2.65 -4.65 -3.71
CA ILE A 274 1.59 -5.44 -3.09
C ILE A 274 0.38 -4.60 -2.64
N ARG A 275 0.38 -3.28 -2.90
CA ARG A 275 -0.66 -2.32 -2.50
C ARG A 275 -0.89 -2.26 -0.99
N ALA A 276 0.16 -2.45 -0.19
CA ALA A 276 0.06 -2.21 1.24
C ALA A 276 -0.36 -0.75 1.47
N ILE A 277 -1.27 -0.52 2.41
CA ILE A 277 -1.60 0.81 2.87
C ILE A 277 -0.47 1.27 3.79
N ARG A 278 -0.01 0.41 4.68
CA ARG A 278 1.09 0.72 5.60
C ARG A 278 1.86 -0.54 5.91
N GLY A 279 2.96 -0.45 6.65
CA GLY A 279 3.63 -1.66 7.11
C GLY A 279 5.11 -1.53 7.41
N THR A 280 5.60 -2.44 8.24
CA THR A 280 7.02 -2.62 8.53
C THR A 280 7.57 -3.85 7.80
N CYS A 281 8.83 -3.78 7.37
CA CYS A 281 9.51 -4.92 6.77
C CYS A 281 10.99 -4.95 7.17
N ILE A 282 11.40 -5.98 7.90
CA ILE A 282 12.82 -6.36 7.99
C ILE A 282 13.17 -7.13 6.72
N TYR A 283 14.26 -6.75 6.05
CA TYR A 283 14.59 -7.27 4.72
C TYR A 283 14.68 -8.81 4.67
N GLU A 284 15.19 -9.45 5.73
CA GLU A 284 15.24 -10.92 5.85
C GLU A 284 13.87 -11.59 5.64
N HIS A 285 12.76 -10.93 6.02
CA HIS A 285 11.41 -11.47 5.92
C HIS A 285 10.71 -11.15 4.58
N MET A 286 11.36 -10.37 3.73
CA MET A 286 10.81 -9.90 2.47
C MET A 286 10.45 -11.03 1.48
N PRO A 287 11.23 -12.13 1.35
CA PRO A 287 10.84 -13.27 0.52
C PRO A 287 9.51 -13.91 0.94
N PHE A 288 9.20 -13.93 2.24
CA PHE A 288 7.93 -14.43 2.76
C PHE A 288 6.78 -13.50 2.37
N LEU A 289 6.94 -12.18 2.55
CA LEU A 289 5.92 -11.19 2.17
C LEU A 289 5.56 -11.25 0.68
N LYS A 290 6.57 -11.39 -0.20
CA LYS A 290 6.35 -11.59 -1.65
C LYS A 290 5.48 -12.82 -1.95
N LYS A 291 5.76 -13.96 -1.28
CA LYS A 291 5.00 -15.21 -1.45
C LYS A 291 3.58 -15.07 -0.91
N LEU A 292 3.43 -14.50 0.29
CA LEU A 292 2.15 -14.29 0.95
C LEU A 292 1.21 -13.47 0.06
N TYR A 293 1.71 -12.38 -0.51
CA TYR A 293 0.90 -11.55 -1.41
C TYR A 293 0.47 -12.27 -2.70
N SER A 294 1.35 -13.09 -3.28
CA SER A 294 1.00 -13.88 -4.47
C SER A 294 -0.24 -14.75 -4.23
N ILE A 295 -0.38 -15.27 -3.01
CA ILE A 295 -1.54 -16.05 -2.56
C ILE A 295 -2.75 -15.13 -2.26
N TYR A 296 -2.52 -13.97 -1.65
CA TYR A 296 -3.58 -13.03 -1.27
C TYR A 296 -4.28 -12.34 -2.45
N ARG A 297 -3.59 -12.16 -3.59
CA ARG A 297 -4.14 -11.43 -4.77
C ARG A 297 -5.50 -11.95 -5.25
N THR A 298 -5.86 -13.20 -4.95
CA THR A 298 -7.13 -13.82 -5.34
C THR A 298 -8.22 -13.74 -4.27
N ASN A 299 -7.93 -13.30 -3.04
CA ASN A 299 -8.88 -13.19 -1.94
C ASN A 299 -8.56 -12.00 -1.01
N THR A 300 -8.90 -10.79 -1.46
CA THR A 300 -8.68 -9.52 -0.74
C THR A 300 -9.55 -9.34 0.52
N LEU A 301 -10.35 -10.34 0.88
CA LEU A 301 -11.21 -10.33 2.07
C LEU A 301 -10.69 -11.25 3.19
N TYR A 302 -9.57 -11.93 3.01
CA TYR A 302 -9.07 -12.95 3.95
C TYR A 302 -9.03 -12.48 5.41
N SER A 303 -8.40 -11.33 5.69
CA SER A 303 -8.35 -10.74 7.05
C SER A 303 -9.74 -10.31 7.54
N LYS A 304 -10.57 -9.73 6.65
CA LYS A 304 -11.91 -9.25 6.98
C LYS A 304 -12.92 -10.36 7.29
N GLU A 305 -12.74 -11.53 6.68
CA GLU A 305 -13.58 -12.71 6.89
C GLU A 305 -13.14 -13.52 8.12
N ASN A 306 -11.95 -13.27 8.67
CA ASN A 306 -11.48 -13.96 9.87
C ASN A 306 -12.30 -13.55 11.10
N LYS A 307 -13.20 -14.44 11.53
CA LYS A 307 -14.11 -14.21 12.65
C LYS A 307 -13.38 -13.90 13.97
N VAL A 308 -12.29 -14.60 14.25
CA VAL A 308 -11.51 -14.42 15.49
C VAL A 308 -10.91 -13.02 15.51
N LEU A 309 -10.21 -12.64 14.43
CA LEU A 309 -9.63 -11.30 14.30
C LEU A 309 -10.68 -10.20 14.48
N ARG A 310 -11.85 -10.33 13.84
CA ARG A 310 -12.93 -9.34 13.98
C ARG A 310 -13.40 -9.16 15.42
N LEU A 311 -13.66 -10.27 16.13
CA LEU A 311 -14.08 -10.21 17.53
C LEU A 311 -13.03 -9.56 18.44
N LEU A 312 -11.75 -9.82 18.18
CA LEU A 312 -10.66 -9.19 18.91
C LEU A 312 -10.57 -7.68 18.62
N LEU A 313 -10.70 -7.27 17.35
CA LEU A 313 -10.72 -5.87 16.95
C LEU A 313 -11.89 -5.11 17.57
N ASP A 314 -13.08 -5.70 17.59
CA ASP A 314 -14.26 -5.11 18.20
C ASP A 314 -14.07 -4.95 19.71
N LYS A 315 -13.52 -5.97 20.37
CA LYS A 315 -13.27 -5.93 21.81
C LYS A 315 -12.24 -4.89 22.23
N ASP A 316 -11.15 -4.77 21.47
CA ASP A 316 -10.11 -3.76 21.70
C ASP A 316 -10.66 -2.34 21.49
N ARG A 317 -11.60 -2.14 20.54
CA ARG A 317 -12.31 -0.86 20.37
C ARG A 317 -13.22 -0.51 21.54
N GLU A 318 -13.86 -1.51 22.15
CA GLU A 318 -14.81 -1.30 23.26
C GLU A 318 -14.14 -1.11 24.61
N SER A 319 -13.00 -1.76 24.86
CA SER A 319 -12.47 -1.90 26.23
C SER A 319 -10.95 -1.77 26.39
N ASP A 320 -10.23 -1.27 25.38
CA ASP A 320 -8.76 -1.07 25.39
C ASP A 320 -8.00 -2.29 25.93
N SER A 321 -8.48 -3.49 25.56
CA SER A 321 -8.06 -4.76 26.15
C SER A 321 -6.67 -5.24 25.71
N ASP A 322 -6.10 -4.64 24.66
CA ASP A 322 -4.84 -5.04 24.03
C ASP A 322 -4.80 -6.52 23.61
N TYR A 323 -5.94 -7.12 23.25
CA TYR A 323 -6.01 -8.53 22.88
C TYR A 323 -5.35 -8.82 21.54
N ILE A 324 -5.44 -7.90 20.57
CA ILE A 324 -4.71 -8.04 19.30
C ILE A 324 -3.20 -8.08 19.56
N LYS A 325 -2.68 -7.16 20.38
CA LYS A 325 -1.27 -7.12 20.78
C LYS A 325 -0.87 -8.40 21.52
N THR A 326 -1.74 -8.87 22.42
CA THR A 326 -1.55 -10.11 23.17
C THR A 326 -1.42 -11.32 22.24
N MET A 327 -2.32 -11.45 21.26
CA MET A 327 -2.30 -12.56 20.30
C MET A 327 -1.07 -12.52 19.38
N LYS A 328 -0.69 -11.35 18.87
CA LYS A 328 0.54 -11.21 18.06
C LYS A 328 1.76 -11.72 18.82
N PHE A 329 2.01 -11.21 20.02
CA PHE A 329 3.20 -11.59 20.79
C PHE A 329 3.17 -13.07 21.21
N TYR A 330 1.99 -13.62 21.52
CA TYR A 330 1.84 -15.06 21.76
C TYR A 330 2.21 -15.90 20.53
N LEU A 331 1.67 -15.56 19.35
CA LEU A 331 1.88 -16.31 18.11
C LEU A 331 3.34 -16.22 17.65
N GLU A 332 3.94 -15.03 17.70
CA GLU A 332 5.34 -14.81 17.33
C GLU A 332 6.33 -15.54 18.24
N GLU A 333 5.99 -15.71 19.52
CA GLU A 333 6.75 -16.52 20.46
C GLU A 333 6.45 -18.02 20.34
N ASN A 334 5.85 -18.44 19.22
CA ASN A 334 5.47 -19.82 18.91
C ASN A 334 4.56 -20.46 19.97
N GLY A 335 3.76 -19.62 20.65
CA GLY A 335 2.89 -20.01 21.76
C GLY A 335 3.59 -20.09 23.12
N ASN A 336 4.81 -19.58 23.26
CA ASN A 336 5.51 -19.57 24.54
C ASN A 336 4.98 -18.45 25.45
N ILE A 337 4.13 -18.83 26.40
CA ILE A 337 3.52 -17.92 27.39
C ILE A 337 4.56 -17.08 28.13
N THR A 338 5.66 -17.68 28.58
CA THR A 338 6.64 -16.99 29.41
C THR A 338 7.36 -15.90 28.63
N ARG A 339 7.74 -16.20 27.37
CA ARG A 339 8.39 -15.23 26.50
C ARG A 339 7.42 -14.13 26.05
N ALA A 340 6.19 -14.50 25.69
CA ALA A 340 5.15 -13.54 25.31
C ALA A 340 4.81 -12.59 26.47
N ALA A 341 4.68 -13.09 27.69
CA ALA A 341 4.44 -12.27 28.88
C ALA A 341 5.59 -11.28 29.13
N LYS A 342 6.84 -11.74 28.93
CA LYS A 342 8.03 -10.88 29.04
C LYS A 342 8.00 -9.75 27.99
N ARG A 343 7.70 -10.05 26.71
CA ARG A 343 7.57 -9.03 25.64
C ARG A 343 6.40 -8.07 25.87
N LEU A 344 5.31 -8.54 26.47
CA LEU A 344 4.17 -7.71 26.86
C LEU A 344 4.42 -6.87 28.12
N PHE A 345 5.53 -7.07 28.83
CA PHE A 345 5.80 -6.47 30.15
C PHE A 345 4.70 -6.75 31.18
N ILE A 346 4.12 -7.96 31.15
CA ILE A 346 3.09 -8.40 32.11
C ILE A 346 3.49 -9.70 32.81
N HIS A 347 2.83 -9.99 33.93
CA HIS A 347 3.04 -11.25 34.63
C HIS A 347 2.42 -12.42 33.83
N ARG A 348 3.04 -13.61 33.92
CA ARG A 348 2.55 -14.84 33.27
C ARG A 348 1.08 -15.14 33.59
N HIS A 349 0.66 -14.96 34.85
CA HIS A 349 -0.73 -15.15 35.26
C HIS A 349 -1.69 -14.18 34.56
N THR A 350 -1.29 -12.93 34.38
CA THR A 350 -2.10 -11.95 33.64
C THR A 350 -2.28 -12.38 32.18
N LEU A 351 -1.22 -12.86 31.54
CA LEU A 351 -1.32 -13.38 30.16
C LEU A 351 -2.27 -14.58 30.08
N LEU A 352 -2.17 -15.53 31.00
CA LEU A 352 -3.08 -16.69 31.05
C LEU A 352 -4.54 -16.25 31.19
N ASN A 353 -4.82 -15.27 32.05
CA ASN A 353 -6.18 -14.75 32.22
C ASN A 353 -6.69 -14.06 30.93
N ARG A 354 -5.83 -13.30 30.23
CA ARG A 354 -6.17 -12.72 28.92
C ARG A 354 -6.45 -13.82 27.88
N MET A 355 -5.65 -14.87 27.86
CA MET A 355 -5.86 -15.98 26.94
C MET A 355 -7.16 -16.74 27.21
N GLU A 356 -7.53 -16.99 28.46
CA GLU A 356 -8.83 -17.59 28.78
C GLU A 356 -9.97 -16.65 28.34
N SER A 357 -9.84 -15.35 28.59
CA SER A 357 -10.83 -14.36 28.14
C SER A 357 -10.97 -14.31 26.62
N ILE A 358 -9.85 -14.42 25.89
CA ILE A 358 -9.83 -14.50 24.42
C ILE A 358 -10.49 -15.79 23.95
N LYS A 359 -10.21 -16.91 24.60
CA LYS A 359 -10.84 -18.21 24.30
C LYS A 359 -12.35 -18.14 24.50
N ASP A 360 -12.81 -17.60 25.61
CA ASP A 360 -14.23 -17.46 25.92
C ASP A 360 -14.95 -16.53 24.91
N LEU A 361 -14.28 -15.44 24.52
CA LEU A 361 -14.80 -14.49 23.54
C LEU A 361 -14.90 -15.07 22.12
N THR A 362 -13.87 -15.79 21.68
CA THR A 362 -13.66 -16.12 20.26
C THR A 362 -13.87 -17.59 19.92
N GLY A 363 -13.76 -18.47 20.91
CA GLY A 363 -13.69 -19.92 20.74
C GLY A 363 -12.33 -20.43 20.23
N PHE A 364 -11.31 -19.59 20.18
CA PHE A 364 -10.01 -19.90 19.60
C PHE A 364 -9.27 -21.04 20.32
N LYS A 365 -8.74 -22.00 19.56
CA LYS A 365 -7.98 -23.15 20.07
C LYS A 365 -6.49 -22.88 19.97
N PHE A 366 -5.90 -22.52 21.10
CA PHE A 366 -4.47 -22.16 21.20
C PHE A 366 -3.50 -23.30 20.90
N ASP A 367 -3.93 -24.55 21.00
CA ASP A 367 -3.17 -25.76 20.72
C ASP A 367 -3.29 -26.24 19.27
N ASP A 368 -4.29 -25.74 18.52
CA ASP A 368 -4.47 -26.07 17.12
C ASP A 368 -3.45 -25.32 16.23
N PHE A 369 -2.78 -26.06 15.35
CA PHE A 369 -1.79 -25.47 14.45
C PHE A 369 -2.42 -24.61 13.36
N TYR A 370 -3.52 -25.08 12.76
CA TYR A 370 -4.17 -24.40 11.65
C TYR A 370 -4.89 -23.12 12.09
N GLU A 371 -5.54 -23.13 13.26
CA GLU A 371 -6.14 -21.91 13.83
C GLU A 371 -5.07 -20.86 14.14
N ARG A 372 -3.92 -21.27 14.71
CA ARG A 372 -2.78 -20.36 14.94
C ARG A 372 -2.21 -19.80 13.65
N LEU A 373 -2.03 -20.63 12.62
CA LEU A 373 -1.51 -20.19 11.33
C LEU A 373 -2.48 -19.23 10.65
N ASP A 374 -3.76 -19.58 10.61
CA ASP A 374 -4.82 -18.75 10.02
C ASP A 374 -4.89 -17.36 10.67
N LEU A 375 -4.94 -17.31 12.01
CA LEU A 375 -4.94 -16.04 12.73
C LEU A 375 -3.64 -15.25 12.53
N SER A 376 -2.48 -15.93 12.46
CA SER A 376 -1.20 -15.27 12.16
C SER A 376 -1.21 -14.59 10.79
N LEU A 377 -1.71 -15.27 9.76
CA LEU A 377 -1.85 -14.71 8.42
C LEU A 377 -2.85 -13.56 8.40
N ALA A 378 -4.00 -13.71 9.06
CA ALA A 378 -5.01 -12.66 9.15
C ALA A 378 -4.46 -11.40 9.84
N LEU A 379 -3.70 -11.55 10.93
CA LEU A 379 -3.04 -10.43 11.64
C LEU A 379 -2.00 -9.72 10.76
N ILE A 380 -1.16 -10.48 10.07
CA ILE A 380 -0.16 -9.93 9.13
C ILE A 380 -0.87 -9.15 8.03
N LEU A 381 -1.86 -9.75 7.37
CA LEU A 381 -2.58 -9.09 6.27
C LEU A 381 -3.32 -7.83 6.77
N ASN A 382 -3.97 -7.89 7.92
CA ASN A 382 -4.64 -6.74 8.53
C ASN A 382 -3.66 -5.57 8.76
N ASP A 383 -2.45 -5.86 9.24
CA ASP A 383 -1.43 -4.83 9.47
C ASP A 383 -1.07 -4.05 8.21
N PHE A 384 -1.00 -4.73 7.07
CA PHE A 384 -0.65 -4.12 5.80
C PHE A 384 -1.85 -3.46 5.09
N PHE A 385 -3.05 -4.01 5.22
CA PHE A 385 -4.18 -3.68 4.35
C PHE A 385 -5.43 -3.10 5.03
N ASP A 386 -5.61 -3.24 6.35
CA ASP A 386 -6.86 -2.90 7.06
C ASP A 386 -6.64 -2.08 8.34
#